data_AF-I2CBN9-F1
#
_entry.id   AF-I2CBN9-F1
#
_cell.length_a   1.000
_cell.length_b   1.000
_cell.length_c   1.000
_cell.angle_alpha   90.00
_cell.angle_beta   90.00
_cell.angle_gamma   90.00
#
_symmetry.space_group_name_H-M   'P 1'
#
loop_
_entity.id
_entity.type
_entity.pdbx_description
1 polymer ?
#
loop_
_entity_poly.entity_id
_entity_poly.type
_entity_poly.pdbx_seq_one_letter_code
_entity_poly.pdbx_strand_id
1 'polypeptide(L)'
;MVPIKIIIEDTIGQYETLFSMIENREDYYRYSMMKPFEDMWKKMNVPLKAKQPNGYDVIMAANMLGYLSIFDTETGRKALENLKEIQALQIAYGTLTHCVEFIKQNRLKINADEIRFGMYLANQKKLELHRGYCGFGGIPGFIQVSIFPNSYNIPRLPAVIAHEFHHNIRFSYFNWDYGT
;
A
#
# COMPACT_ATOMS: atom_id res chain seq x y z
N MET A 1 -22.89 14.12 -3.05
CA MET A 1 -21.69 13.46 -2.51
C MET A 1 -20.49 14.20 -3.07
N VAL A 2 -19.58 14.65 -2.22
CA VAL A 2 -18.32 15.28 -2.67
C VAL A 2 -17.55 14.22 -3.47
N PRO A 3 -16.96 14.56 -4.63
CA PRO A 3 -16.18 13.60 -5.39
C PRO A 3 -14.98 13.11 -4.58
N ILE A 4 -14.83 11.79 -4.46
CA ILE A 4 -13.67 11.17 -3.80
C ILE A 4 -12.48 11.29 -4.76
N LYS A 5 -11.42 11.97 -4.34
CA LYS A 5 -10.20 12.11 -5.12
C LYS A 5 -9.36 10.84 -5.02
N ILE A 6 -8.93 10.28 -6.15
CA ILE A 6 -7.98 9.14 -6.15
C ILE A 6 -6.56 9.70 -6.32
N ILE A 7 -5.64 9.25 -5.46
CA ILE A 7 -4.22 9.56 -5.54
C ILE A 7 -3.45 8.25 -5.59
N ILE A 8 -2.67 8.05 -6.66
CA ILE A 8 -1.77 6.91 -6.80
C ILE A 8 -0.36 7.42 -6.56
N GLU A 9 0.30 6.91 -5.53
CA GLU A 9 1.73 7.19 -5.31
C GLU A 9 2.55 6.52 -6.42
N ASP A 10 3.51 7.25 -6.98
CA ASP A 10 4.47 6.71 -7.95
C ASP A 10 5.52 5.85 -7.26
N THR A 11 5.06 4.73 -6.68
CA THR A 11 5.95 3.81 -5.97
C THR A 11 6.94 3.15 -6.91
N ILE A 12 6.64 3.07 -8.20
CA ILE A 12 7.56 2.56 -9.22
C ILE A 12 8.79 3.46 -9.32
N GLY A 13 8.61 4.75 -9.62
CA GLY A 13 9.71 5.72 -9.70
C GLY A 13 10.41 5.89 -8.35
N GLN A 14 9.67 5.78 -7.26
CA GLN A 14 10.26 5.82 -5.91
C GLN A 14 11.20 4.63 -5.66
N TYR A 15 10.84 3.41 -6.05
CA TYR A 15 11.72 2.24 -5.93
C TYR A 15 12.92 2.31 -6.88
N GLU A 16 12.75 2.81 -8.11
CA GLU A 16 13.88 3.03 -9.03
C GLU A 16 14.93 3.96 -8.41
N THR A 17 14.47 5.05 -7.77
CA THR A 17 15.31 5.98 -7.02
C THR A 17 15.95 5.28 -5.81
N LEU A 18 15.15 4.64 -4.95
CA LEU A 18 15.64 3.94 -3.76
C LEU A 18 16.75 2.93 -4.10
N PHE A 19 16.58 2.17 -5.18
CA PHE A 19 17.54 1.14 -5.58
C PHE A 19 18.79 1.69 -6.28
N SER A 20 18.78 2.92 -6.78
CA SER A 20 19.98 3.59 -7.32
C SER A 20 20.83 4.25 -6.22
N MET A 21 20.26 4.51 -5.04
CA MET A 21 20.96 5.12 -3.91
C MET A 21 21.98 4.17 -3.27
N ILE A 22 23.12 4.71 -2.84
CA ILE A 22 24.16 3.99 -2.08
C ILE A 22 23.98 4.21 -0.57
N GLU A 23 23.63 5.43 -0.17
CA GLU A 23 23.43 5.85 1.23
C GLU A 23 22.03 6.44 1.43
N ASN A 24 21.62 6.67 2.68
CA ASN A 24 20.36 7.34 3.05
C ASN A 24 19.06 6.68 2.54
N ARG A 25 19.10 5.41 2.13
CA ARG A 25 17.92 4.65 1.69
C ARG A 25 16.80 4.62 2.73
N GLU A 26 17.17 4.48 4.00
CA GLU A 26 16.18 4.45 5.06
C GLU A 26 15.43 5.77 5.19
N ASP A 27 16.14 6.90 5.19
CA ASP A 27 15.50 8.21 5.32
C ASP A 27 14.69 8.55 4.06
N TYR A 28 15.14 8.15 2.86
CA TYR A 28 14.31 8.23 1.65
C TYR A 28 13.03 7.38 1.78
N TYR A 29 13.14 6.14 2.24
CA TYR A 29 11.97 5.30 2.47
C TYR A 29 11.00 5.93 3.48
N ARG A 30 11.49 6.44 4.61
CA ARG A 30 10.69 7.09 5.66
C ARG A 30 10.01 8.37 5.17
N TYR A 31 10.77 9.26 4.55
CA TYR A 31 10.33 10.64 4.31
C TYR A 31 9.82 10.89 2.88
N SER A 32 10.05 9.97 1.95
CA SER A 32 9.50 10.04 0.60
C SER A 32 8.41 9.00 0.38
N MET A 33 8.69 7.71 0.63
CA MET A 33 7.73 6.63 0.32
C MET A 33 6.64 6.49 1.39
N MET A 34 7.01 6.57 2.67
CA MET A 34 6.07 6.35 3.78
C MET A 34 5.38 7.63 4.26
N LYS A 35 5.98 8.80 4.03
CA LYS A 35 5.45 10.11 4.48
C LYS A 35 4.03 10.41 3.98
N PRO A 36 3.64 10.10 2.72
CA PRO A 36 2.26 10.28 2.27
C PRO A 36 1.23 9.46 3.07
N PHE A 37 1.67 8.42 3.78
CA PHE A 37 0.85 7.56 4.63
C PHE A 37 1.06 7.82 6.13
N GLU A 38 1.67 8.94 6.54
CA GLU A 38 1.99 9.20 7.95
C GLU A 38 0.75 9.16 8.85
N ASP A 39 -0.39 9.69 8.42
CA ASP A 39 -1.64 9.64 9.20
C ASP A 39 -2.17 8.21 9.36
N MET A 40 -2.00 7.36 8.34
CA MET A 40 -2.30 5.93 8.41
C MET A 40 -1.39 5.24 9.43
N TRP A 41 -0.08 5.43 9.32
CA TRP A 41 0.92 4.86 10.23
C TRP A 41 0.72 5.33 11.67
N LYS A 42 0.41 6.62 11.88
CA LYS A 42 0.11 7.19 13.20
C LYS A 42 -1.09 6.53 13.85
N LYS A 43 -2.17 6.24 13.11
CA LYS A 43 -3.34 5.50 13.63
C LYS A 43 -2.99 4.06 14.03
N MET A 44 -1.96 3.47 13.43
CA MET A 44 -1.42 2.16 13.80
C MET A 44 -0.37 2.25 14.93
N ASN A 45 -0.14 3.43 15.52
CA ASN A 45 0.92 3.71 16.48
C ASN A 45 2.33 3.40 15.95
N VAL A 46 2.55 3.57 14.64
CA VAL A 46 3.84 3.38 13.97
C VAL A 46 4.44 4.76 13.64
N PRO A 47 5.55 5.18 14.26
CA PRO A 47 6.22 6.41 13.88
C PRO A 47 7.04 6.21 12.59
N LEU A 48 7.24 7.27 11.80
CA LEU A 48 8.13 7.20 10.62
C LEU A 48 9.58 6.90 11.02
N LYS A 49 10.05 7.45 12.14
CA LYS A 49 11.39 7.20 12.69
C LYS A 49 11.30 6.96 14.18
N ALA A 50 12.01 5.94 14.66
CA ALA A 50 12.06 5.64 16.08
C ALA A 50 12.81 6.75 16.85
N LYS A 51 12.43 6.97 18.11
CA LYS A 51 13.12 7.92 19.01
C LYS A 51 14.48 7.41 19.49
N GLN A 52 14.66 6.10 19.54
CA GLN A 52 15.86 5.42 20.01
C GLN A 52 16.44 4.57 18.88
N PRO A 53 17.76 4.36 18.85
CA PRO A 53 18.38 3.40 17.94
C PRO A 53 17.71 2.03 18.06
N ASN A 54 17.43 1.38 16.92
CA ASN A 54 16.74 0.08 16.82
C ASN A 54 15.31 0.05 17.42
N GLY A 55 14.69 1.20 17.67
CA GLY A 55 13.30 1.24 18.10
C GLY A 55 12.31 0.89 16.98
N TYR A 56 11.06 0.68 17.36
CA TYR A 56 9.98 0.39 16.43
C TYR A 56 9.62 1.61 15.58
N ASP A 57 9.74 1.48 14.26
CA ASP A 57 9.40 2.50 13.27
C ASP A 57 8.79 1.88 12.00
N VAL A 58 8.51 2.70 10.99
CA VAL A 58 7.88 2.27 9.74
C VAL A 58 8.70 1.24 8.96
N ILE A 59 10.03 1.24 9.06
CA ILE A 59 10.86 0.24 8.38
C ILE A 59 10.67 -1.12 9.05
N MET A 60 10.73 -1.14 10.38
CA MET A 60 10.48 -2.37 11.15
C MET A 60 9.06 -2.88 10.94
N ALA A 61 8.05 -2.00 11.01
CA ALA A 61 6.65 -2.34 10.79
C ALA A 61 6.40 -2.88 9.37
N ALA A 62 6.91 -2.21 8.34
CA ALA A 62 6.80 -2.68 6.95
C ALA A 62 7.43 -4.07 6.78
N ASN A 63 8.61 -4.29 7.37
CA ASN A 63 9.25 -5.60 7.36
C ASN A 63 8.37 -6.67 8.04
N MET A 64 7.76 -6.36 9.19
CA MET A 64 6.84 -7.27 9.90
C MET A 64 5.58 -7.57 9.08
N LEU A 65 5.07 -6.58 8.35
CA LEU A 65 3.92 -6.71 7.44
C LEU A 65 4.25 -7.45 6.14
N GLY A 66 5.50 -7.89 5.96
CA GLY A 66 5.92 -8.70 4.82
C GLY A 66 6.41 -7.89 3.62
N TYR A 67 6.76 -6.62 3.80
CA TYR A 67 7.33 -5.80 2.73
C TYR A 67 8.77 -6.27 2.47
N LEU A 68 9.22 -6.15 1.22
CA LEU A 68 10.58 -6.45 0.84
C LEU A 68 11.54 -5.47 1.54
N SER A 69 12.69 -5.98 1.98
CA SER A 69 13.74 -5.12 2.54
C SER A 69 14.19 -4.09 1.51
N ILE A 70 14.36 -2.84 1.92
CA ILE A 70 14.91 -1.76 1.07
C ILE A 70 16.37 -2.02 0.62
N PHE A 71 17.00 -3.02 1.23
CA PHE A 71 18.36 -3.47 0.90
C PHE A 71 18.37 -4.65 -0.09
N ASP A 72 17.25 -5.35 -0.29
CA ASP A 72 17.14 -6.49 -1.22
C ASP A 72 16.99 -6.02 -2.69
N THR A 73 18.02 -5.34 -3.18
CA THR A 73 17.99 -4.59 -4.44
C THR A 73 17.77 -5.49 -5.67
N GLU A 74 18.45 -6.64 -5.75
CA GLU A 74 18.36 -7.51 -6.93
C GLU A 74 16.96 -8.10 -7.09
N THR A 75 16.44 -8.71 -6.01
CA THR A 75 15.08 -9.23 -5.93
C THR A 75 14.05 -8.13 -6.18
N GLY A 76 14.28 -6.96 -5.59
CA GLY A 76 13.41 -5.79 -5.75
C GLY A 76 13.33 -5.31 -7.19
N ARG A 77 14.45 -5.20 -7.89
CA ARG A 77 14.48 -4.80 -9.31
C ARG A 77 13.73 -5.80 -10.19
N LYS A 78 13.88 -7.11 -9.97
CA LYS A 78 13.13 -8.13 -10.72
C LYS A 78 11.62 -7.97 -10.54
N ALA A 79 11.16 -7.82 -9.29
CA ALA A 79 9.75 -7.62 -9.00
C ALA A 79 9.22 -6.27 -9.57
N LEU A 80 10.03 -5.21 -9.50
CA LEU A 80 9.70 -3.89 -10.00
C LEU A 80 9.50 -3.88 -11.52
N GLU A 81 10.38 -4.52 -12.28
CA GLU A 81 10.23 -4.65 -13.73
C GLU A 81 8.94 -5.39 -14.11
N ASN A 82 8.58 -6.46 -13.40
CA ASN A 82 7.30 -7.14 -13.62
C ASN A 82 6.10 -6.20 -13.37
N LEU A 83 6.14 -5.37 -12.31
CA LEU A 83 5.08 -4.39 -12.04
C LEU A 83 4.99 -3.30 -13.12
N LYS A 84 6.13 -2.89 -13.69
CA LYS A 84 6.20 -1.95 -14.81
C LYS A 84 5.61 -2.54 -16.08
N GLU A 85 6.01 -3.76 -16.44
CA GLU A 85 5.53 -4.46 -17.64
C GLU A 85 4.00 -4.59 -17.66
N ILE A 86 3.40 -4.91 -16.52
CA ILE A 86 1.94 -5.03 -16.41
C ILE A 86 1.21 -3.70 -16.20
N GLN A 87 1.94 -2.57 -16.10
CA GLN A 87 1.36 -1.25 -15.82
C GLN A 87 0.53 -1.24 -14.52
N ALA A 88 1.11 -1.77 -13.44
CA ALA A 88 0.40 -2.07 -12.20
C ALA A 88 -0.28 -0.84 -11.55
N LEU A 89 0.33 0.35 -11.65
CA LEU A 89 -0.26 1.59 -11.12
C LEU A 89 -1.46 2.06 -11.95
N GLN A 90 -1.44 1.85 -13.27
CA GLN A 90 -2.58 2.10 -14.14
C GLN A 90 -3.74 1.13 -13.84
N ILE A 91 -3.43 -0.15 -13.60
CA ILE A 91 -4.42 -1.14 -13.14
C ILE A 91 -5.08 -0.68 -11.82
N ALA A 92 -4.27 -0.21 -10.87
CA ALA A 92 -4.77 0.29 -9.59
C ALA A 92 -5.69 1.51 -9.78
N TYR A 93 -5.27 2.48 -10.59
CA TYR A 93 -6.09 3.66 -10.89
C TYR A 93 -7.43 3.28 -11.54
N GLY A 94 -7.41 2.42 -12.56
CA GLY A 94 -8.63 1.97 -13.23
C GLY A 94 -9.57 1.22 -12.29
N THR A 95 -9.03 0.34 -11.44
CA THR A 95 -9.81 -0.40 -10.45
C THR A 95 -10.46 0.52 -9.43
N LEU A 96 -9.70 1.45 -8.85
CA LEU A 96 -10.23 2.40 -7.86
C LEU A 96 -11.25 3.36 -8.46
N THR A 97 -11.03 3.79 -9.71
CA THR A 97 -12.00 4.63 -10.44
C THR A 97 -13.33 3.89 -10.58
N HIS A 98 -13.30 2.63 -11.01
CA HIS A 98 -14.49 1.80 -11.11
C HIS A 98 -15.19 1.62 -9.75
N CYS A 99 -14.44 1.36 -8.67
CA CYS A 99 -14.99 1.25 -7.33
C CYS A 99 -15.65 2.56 -6.85
N VAL A 100 -15.01 3.71 -7.07
CA VAL A 100 -15.56 5.03 -6.71
C VAL A 100 -16.83 5.33 -7.49
N GLU A 101 -16.87 5.03 -8.78
CA GLU A 101 -18.07 5.17 -9.61
C GLU A 101 -19.20 4.27 -9.11
N PHE A 102 -18.90 3.02 -8.77
CA PHE A 102 -19.87 2.06 -8.24
C PHE A 102 -20.50 2.57 -6.94
N ILE A 103 -19.72 3.02 -5.95
CA ILE A 103 -20.28 3.51 -4.69
C ILE A 103 -21.07 4.80 -4.88
N LYS A 104 -20.65 5.66 -5.81
CA LYS A 104 -21.38 6.89 -6.16
C LYS A 104 -22.77 6.57 -6.71
N GLN A 105 -22.87 5.60 -7.63
CA GLN A 105 -24.15 5.15 -8.20
C GLN A 105 -25.06 4.54 -7.13
N ASN A 106 -24.48 3.82 -6.16
CA ASN A 106 -25.20 3.14 -5.09
C ASN A 106 -25.38 3.98 -3.81
N ARG A 107 -25.02 5.27 -3.83
CA ARG A 107 -25.11 6.20 -2.69
C ARG A 107 -24.40 5.70 -1.42
N LEU A 108 -23.32 4.93 -1.59
CA LEU A 108 -22.45 4.49 -0.51
C LEU A 108 -21.38 5.55 -0.23
N LYS A 109 -20.99 5.72 1.04
CA LYS A 109 -19.99 6.71 1.46
C LYS A 109 -18.69 6.07 1.92
N ILE A 110 -17.61 6.84 1.81
CA ILE A 110 -16.37 6.63 2.55
C ILE A 110 -16.15 7.87 3.42
N ASN A 111 -15.71 7.70 4.66
CA ASN A 111 -15.40 8.77 5.60
C ASN A 111 -13.98 9.34 5.31
N ALA A 112 -13.75 9.74 4.06
CA ALA A 112 -12.54 10.40 3.58
C ALA A 112 -12.84 11.13 2.27
N ASP A 113 -12.16 12.26 2.04
CA ASP A 113 -12.30 13.04 0.80
C ASP A 113 -11.35 12.55 -0.31
N GLU A 114 -10.30 11.80 0.07
CA GLU A 114 -9.35 11.19 -0.85
C GLU A 114 -9.12 9.72 -0.52
N ILE A 115 -8.78 8.93 -1.56
CA ILE A 115 -8.25 7.58 -1.45
C ILE A 115 -6.83 7.63 -1.98
N ARG A 116 -5.86 7.49 -1.07
CA ARG A 116 -4.44 7.42 -1.38
C ARG A 116 -4.00 5.97 -1.44
N PHE A 117 -3.43 5.59 -2.58
CA PHE A 117 -3.01 4.23 -2.87
C PHE A 117 -1.49 4.15 -3.03
N GLY A 118 -0.88 3.13 -2.42
CA GLY A 118 0.54 2.80 -2.59
C GLY A 118 0.74 1.32 -2.89
N MET A 119 1.60 1.01 -3.86
CA MET A 119 1.97 -0.37 -4.20
C MET A 119 3.42 -0.66 -3.82
N TYR A 120 3.64 -1.60 -2.91
CA TYR A 120 4.94 -1.93 -2.36
C TYR A 120 5.41 -3.31 -2.78
N LEU A 121 6.73 -3.50 -2.83
CA LEU A 121 7.31 -4.81 -3.11
C LEU A 121 7.19 -5.69 -1.87
N ALA A 122 6.77 -6.94 -2.05
CA ALA A 122 6.66 -7.89 -0.94
C ALA A 122 7.85 -8.85 -0.84
N ASN A 123 8.12 -9.31 0.39
CA ASN A 123 9.02 -10.41 0.65
C ASN A 123 8.29 -11.74 0.36
N GLN A 124 8.70 -12.43 -0.70
CA GLN A 124 8.06 -13.67 -1.18
C GLN A 124 8.00 -14.76 -0.10
N LYS A 125 9.05 -14.90 0.72
CA LYS A 125 9.11 -15.92 1.78
C LYS A 125 8.14 -15.61 2.92
N LYS A 126 8.05 -14.34 3.33
CA LYS A 126 7.12 -13.93 4.40
C LYS A 126 5.65 -14.05 3.98
N LEU A 127 5.36 -13.80 2.70
CA LEU A 127 3.99 -13.88 2.15
C LEU A 127 3.70 -15.18 1.38
N GLU A 128 4.48 -16.24 1.60
CA GLU A 128 4.33 -17.51 0.85
C GLU A 128 2.93 -18.11 1.02
N LEU A 129 2.41 -18.14 2.26
CA LEU A 129 1.07 -18.62 2.58
C LEU A 129 -0.04 -17.73 1.99
N HIS A 130 0.29 -16.48 1.66
CA HIS A 130 -0.61 -15.51 1.02
C HIS A 130 -0.40 -15.43 -0.50
N ARG A 131 0.32 -16.39 -1.10
CA ARG A 131 0.62 -16.43 -2.55
C ARG A 131 1.35 -15.16 -3.04
N GLY A 132 2.15 -14.55 -2.17
CA GLY A 132 3.04 -13.44 -2.50
C GLY A 132 2.38 -12.07 -2.60
N TYR A 133 1.18 -11.86 -2.06
CA TYR A 133 0.58 -10.52 -1.96
C TYR A 133 -0.28 -10.36 -0.71
N CYS A 134 -0.41 -9.12 -0.24
CA CYS A 134 -1.26 -8.73 0.88
C CYS A 134 -1.73 -7.28 0.67
N GLY A 135 -2.83 -6.90 1.30
CA GLY A 135 -3.37 -5.54 1.24
C GLY A 135 -3.73 -5.00 2.62
N PHE A 136 -3.86 -3.68 2.66
CA PHE A 136 -4.35 -2.94 3.81
C PHE A 136 -5.26 -1.81 3.34
N GLY A 137 -6.53 -1.87 3.74
CA GLY A 137 -7.53 -0.81 3.54
C GLY A 137 -8.35 -0.52 4.80
N GLY A 138 -7.81 -0.89 5.97
CA GLY A 138 -8.53 -0.81 7.25
C GLY A 138 -8.70 0.60 7.82
N ILE A 139 -8.03 1.60 7.24
CA ILE A 139 -8.15 3.00 7.63
C ILE A 139 -8.77 3.77 6.47
N PRO A 140 -9.98 4.33 6.63
CA PRO A 140 -10.62 5.15 5.60
C PRO A 140 -9.68 6.23 5.07
N GLY A 141 -9.55 6.28 3.75
CA GLY A 141 -8.71 7.20 3.00
C GLY A 141 -7.38 6.60 2.50
N PHE A 142 -7.00 5.42 2.98
CA PHE A 142 -5.71 4.81 2.64
C PHE A 142 -5.85 3.37 2.16
N ILE A 143 -5.11 3.04 1.12
CA ILE A 143 -4.93 1.67 0.62
C ILE A 143 -3.44 1.43 0.37
N GLN A 144 -2.91 0.34 0.91
CA GLN A 144 -1.60 -0.18 0.53
C GLN A 144 -1.73 -1.62 0.05
N VAL A 145 -1.06 -1.95 -1.05
CA VAL A 145 -0.93 -3.33 -1.52
C VAL A 145 0.55 -3.67 -1.58
N SER A 146 0.95 -4.77 -0.96
CA SER A 146 2.30 -5.33 -1.10
C SER A 146 2.24 -6.57 -1.98
N ILE A 147 3.14 -6.68 -2.97
CA ILE A 147 3.11 -7.76 -3.95
C ILE A 147 4.51 -8.14 -4.41
N PHE A 148 4.74 -9.44 -4.54
CA PHE A 148 5.82 -10.02 -5.32
C PHE A 148 5.19 -10.69 -6.54
N PRO A 149 5.27 -10.09 -7.74
CA PRO A 149 4.50 -10.53 -8.90
C PRO A 149 4.76 -11.99 -9.29
N ASN A 150 3.69 -12.71 -9.56
CA ASN A 150 3.73 -14.08 -10.09
C ASN A 150 2.46 -14.37 -10.90
N SER A 151 2.43 -15.49 -11.60
CA SER A 151 1.31 -15.88 -12.46
C SER A 151 -0.02 -16.05 -11.72
N TYR A 152 0.00 -16.26 -10.40
CA TYR A 152 -1.20 -16.35 -9.59
C TYR A 152 -1.74 -14.97 -9.20
N ASN A 153 -0.90 -14.06 -8.72
CA ASN A 153 -1.39 -12.80 -8.13
C ASN A 153 -1.59 -11.67 -9.15
N ILE A 154 -0.86 -11.63 -10.26
CA ILE A 154 -1.01 -10.59 -11.29
C ILE A 154 -2.46 -10.50 -11.80
N PRO A 155 -3.13 -11.60 -12.22
CA PRO A 155 -4.52 -11.52 -12.69
C PRO A 155 -5.53 -11.14 -11.60
N ARG A 156 -5.12 -11.19 -10.32
CA ARG A 156 -5.96 -10.92 -9.14
C ARG A 156 -5.74 -9.54 -8.56
N LEU A 157 -4.84 -8.74 -9.14
CA LEU A 157 -4.52 -7.40 -8.66
C LEU A 157 -5.76 -6.48 -8.57
N PRO A 158 -6.67 -6.44 -9.56
CA PRO A 158 -7.92 -5.67 -9.41
C PRO A 158 -8.78 -6.15 -8.23
N ALA A 159 -8.88 -7.47 -8.03
CA ALA A 159 -9.71 -8.04 -6.98
C ALA A 159 -9.21 -7.70 -5.58
N VAL A 160 -7.89 -7.74 -5.34
CA VAL A 160 -7.33 -7.36 -4.03
C VAL A 160 -7.47 -5.85 -3.79
N ILE A 161 -7.28 -5.02 -4.82
CA ILE A 161 -7.46 -3.56 -4.68
C ILE A 161 -8.92 -3.23 -4.36
N ALA A 162 -9.88 -3.88 -5.03
CA ALA A 162 -11.30 -3.74 -4.71
C ALA A 162 -11.62 -4.24 -3.28
N HIS A 163 -10.98 -5.33 -2.83
CA HIS A 163 -11.11 -5.82 -1.46
C HIS A 163 -10.68 -4.76 -0.42
N GLU A 164 -9.51 -4.15 -0.60
CA GLU A 164 -9.04 -3.10 0.31
C GLU A 164 -9.90 -1.83 0.24
N PHE A 165 -10.42 -1.50 -0.95
CA PHE A 165 -11.40 -0.43 -1.10
C PHE A 165 -12.71 -0.73 -0.34
N HIS A 166 -13.18 -1.98 -0.35
CA HIS A 166 -14.37 -2.38 0.40
C HIS A 166 -14.18 -2.24 1.92
N HIS A 167 -12.97 -2.43 2.44
CA HIS A 167 -12.69 -2.12 3.85
C HIS A 167 -12.87 -0.63 4.16
N ASN A 168 -12.46 0.26 3.25
CA ASN A 168 -12.68 1.70 3.41
C ASN A 168 -14.19 2.04 3.49
N ILE A 169 -15.04 1.36 2.72
CA ILE A 169 -16.50 1.49 2.85
C ILE A 169 -16.95 0.95 4.20
N ARG A 170 -16.59 -0.30 4.53
CA ARG A 170 -17.04 -0.98 5.75
C ARG A 170 -16.76 -0.14 7.00
N PHE A 171 -15.53 0.34 7.17
CA PHE A 171 -15.14 1.15 8.32
C PHE A 171 -15.68 2.59 8.30
N SER A 172 -16.42 2.97 7.26
CA SER A 172 -17.15 4.24 7.20
C SER A 172 -18.60 4.14 7.72
N TYR A 173 -19.10 2.92 7.89
CA TYR A 173 -20.47 2.64 8.38
C TYR A 173 -20.52 2.04 9.78
N PHE A 174 -19.40 1.52 10.28
CA PHE A 174 -19.34 0.90 11.60
C PHE A 174 -18.14 1.46 12.37
N ASN A 175 -18.38 1.91 13.60
CA ASN A 175 -17.31 2.04 14.57
C ASN A 175 -16.98 0.61 15.04
N TRP A 176 -15.76 0.16 14.76
CA TRP A 176 -15.31 -1.14 15.25
C TRP A 176 -15.19 -1.08 16.78
N ASP A 177 -15.93 -1.92 17.50
CA ASP A 177 -15.95 -1.97 18.97
C ASP A 177 -14.86 -2.88 19.56
N TYR A 178 -13.90 -3.34 18.75
CA TYR A 178 -12.84 -4.27 19.18
C TYR A 178 -13.36 -5.61 19.75
N GLY A 179 -14.64 -5.95 19.57
CA GLY A 179 -15.27 -7.13 20.16
C GLY A 179 -15.67 -6.96 21.63
N THR A 180 -16.03 -5.75 22.07
CA THR A 180 -16.61 -5.49 23.40
C THR A 180 -18.02 -4.93 23.33
#